data_AF-A0A2T3FTS4-F1
#
_entry.id   AF-A0A2T3FTS4-F1
#
_cell.length_a   1.000
_cell.length_b   1.000
_cell.length_c   1.000
_cell.angle_alpha   90.00
_cell.angle_beta   90.00
_cell.angle_gamma   90.00
#
_symmetry.space_group_name_H-M   'P 1'
#
loop_
_entity.id
_entity.type
_entity.pdbx_description
1 polymer ?
#
loop_
_entity_poly.entity_id
_entity_poly.type
_entity_poly.pdbx_seq_one_letter_code
_entity_poly.pdbx_strand_id
1 'polypeptide(L)'
;MKLFLCSHFSSVGSLIKEEIENKKVAFIPTASLREGYTGYVGSARKLFKKLGAIVTEIDISTEAYSTIQSVFEEADVIYFTGGNSFFLMDQLRKTGTDGLLKKELANGKLMIGESAGAIICAPSIQYIEQMDEKPEDYSQEDDAGIDLIDFYVLPHYLTAPFKKVTEKIMTEFSDLNLCPINNRQGIVIDGEDSKVICKD
;
A
#
# COMPACT_ATOMS: atom_id res chain seq x y z
N MET A 1 3.02 8.15 13.61
CA MET A 1 3.04 8.09 12.13
C MET A 1 1.61 8.23 11.62
N LYS A 2 1.41 8.56 10.33
CA LYS A 2 0.07 8.66 9.72
C LYS A 2 -0.05 7.72 8.53
N LEU A 3 -1.01 6.79 8.58
CA LEU A 3 -1.26 5.83 7.50
C LEU A 3 -2.75 5.81 7.14
N PHE A 4 -3.03 5.59 5.84
CA PHE A 4 -4.34 5.14 5.37
C PHE A 4 -4.18 3.87 4.54
N LEU A 5 -4.68 2.75 5.04
CA LEU A 5 -4.54 1.44 4.42
C LEU A 5 -5.89 0.99 3.87
N CYS A 6 -5.98 0.60 2.60
CA CYS A 6 -7.26 0.24 2.00
C CYS A 6 -7.13 -0.88 0.97
N SER A 7 -8.24 -1.54 0.68
CA SER A 7 -8.29 -2.54 -0.40
C SER A 7 -8.37 -1.89 -1.77
N HIS A 8 -9.17 -0.82 -1.92
CA HIS A 8 -9.45 -0.23 -3.21
C HIS A 8 -9.61 1.29 -3.07
N PHE A 9 -8.56 2.04 -3.42
CA PHE A 9 -8.47 3.45 -3.09
C PHE A 9 -9.56 4.28 -3.78
N SER A 10 -9.89 3.95 -5.04
CA SER A 10 -10.95 4.67 -5.75
C SER A 10 -12.34 4.55 -5.07
N SER A 11 -12.56 3.50 -4.27
CA SER A 11 -13.78 3.31 -3.50
C SER A 11 -13.80 4.17 -2.23
N VAL A 12 -12.70 4.23 -1.47
CA VAL A 12 -12.69 4.77 -0.10
C VAL A 12 -11.83 6.02 0.11
N GLY A 13 -10.99 6.42 -0.84
CA GLY A 13 -10.08 7.56 -0.68
C GLY A 13 -10.79 8.90 -0.45
N SER A 14 -12.06 9.02 -0.83
CA SER A 14 -12.87 10.20 -0.50
C SER A 14 -13.17 10.36 1.01
N LEU A 15 -13.02 9.30 1.81
CA LEU A 15 -13.20 9.34 3.26
C LEU A 15 -12.09 10.16 3.95
N ILE A 16 -10.92 10.28 3.31
CA ILE A 16 -9.78 11.08 3.79
C ILE A 16 -9.51 12.28 2.87
N LYS A 17 -10.57 12.84 2.25
CA LYS A 17 -10.46 13.96 1.29
C LYS A 17 -9.63 15.12 1.85
N GLU A 18 -9.83 15.48 3.11
CA GLU A 18 -9.16 16.61 3.76
C GLU A 18 -7.64 16.44 3.85
N GLU A 19 -7.17 15.20 3.92
CA GLU A 19 -5.73 14.86 3.95
C GLU A 19 -5.10 14.86 2.55
N ILE A 20 -5.91 14.87 1.48
CA ILE A 20 -5.44 14.75 0.08
C ILE A 20 -5.65 16.05 -0.71
N GLU A 21 -6.69 16.81 -0.40
CA GLU A 21 -7.13 17.94 -1.21
C GLU A 21 -6.03 19.00 -1.34
N ASN A 22 -5.68 19.33 -2.60
CA ASN A 22 -4.60 20.26 -2.96
C ASN A 22 -3.19 19.88 -2.45
N LYS A 23 -2.98 18.61 -2.05
CA LYS A 23 -1.67 18.09 -1.62
C LYS A 23 -0.82 17.59 -2.78
N LYS A 24 0.50 17.61 -2.60
CA LYS A 24 1.45 16.93 -3.49
C LYS A 24 1.52 15.44 -3.12
N VAL A 25 1.30 14.58 -4.10
CA VAL A 25 1.28 13.12 -3.93
C VAL A 25 2.42 12.51 -4.72
N ALA A 26 3.35 11.85 -4.05
CA ALA A 26 4.24 10.87 -4.68
C ALA A 26 3.41 9.62 -4.95
N PHE A 27 3.26 9.23 -6.21
CA PHE A 27 2.45 8.09 -6.63
C PHE A 27 3.38 6.98 -7.14
N ILE A 28 3.42 5.86 -6.42
CA ILE A 28 4.33 4.75 -6.65
C ILE A 28 3.53 3.58 -7.26
N PRO A 29 3.60 3.39 -8.60
CA PRO A 29 2.88 2.33 -9.29
C PRO A 29 3.63 0.99 -9.32
N THR A 30 4.80 0.90 -8.69
CA THR A 30 5.76 -0.19 -8.87
C THR A 30 5.14 -1.58 -8.68
N ALA A 31 4.31 -1.77 -7.66
CA ALA A 31 3.63 -3.06 -7.43
C ALA A 31 2.84 -3.56 -8.65
N SER A 32 2.28 -2.65 -9.45
CA SER A 32 1.42 -2.97 -10.59
C SER A 32 2.15 -3.27 -11.89
N LEU A 33 3.47 -3.05 -11.96
CA LEU A 33 4.22 -3.08 -13.23
C LEU A 33 4.26 -4.46 -13.90
N ARG A 34 4.10 -5.53 -13.11
CA ARG A 34 4.11 -6.93 -13.59
C ARG A 34 2.72 -7.55 -13.64
N GLU A 35 1.68 -6.77 -13.37
CA GLU A 35 0.30 -7.27 -13.30
C GLU A 35 -0.37 -7.27 -14.67
N GLY A 36 -1.12 -8.34 -14.96
CA GLY A 36 -1.92 -8.42 -16.20
C GLY A 36 -3.11 -7.46 -16.23
N TYR A 37 -3.56 -6.98 -15.07
CA TYR A 37 -4.66 -6.01 -14.92
C TYR A 37 -4.27 -4.87 -13.99
N THR A 38 -4.38 -3.63 -14.46
CA THR A 38 -3.96 -2.42 -13.71
C THR A 38 -5.03 -1.33 -13.68
N GLY A 39 -6.31 -1.69 -13.84
CA GLY A 39 -7.43 -0.73 -13.85
C GLY A 39 -7.60 0.07 -12.56
N TYR A 40 -7.18 -0.49 -11.42
CA TYR A 40 -7.15 0.20 -10.12
C TYR A 40 -6.17 1.38 -10.12
N VAL A 41 -5.01 1.28 -10.79
CA VAL A 41 -4.03 2.36 -10.91
C VAL A 41 -4.65 3.57 -11.61
N GLY A 42 -5.31 3.34 -12.75
CA GLY A 42 -6.01 4.39 -13.48
C GLY A 42 -7.18 5.01 -12.69
N SER A 43 -7.84 4.21 -11.85
CA SER A 43 -8.94 4.68 -11.00
C SER A 43 -8.45 5.52 -9.83
N ALA A 44 -7.33 5.14 -9.21
CA ALA A 44 -6.65 5.93 -8.18
C ALA A 44 -6.21 7.29 -8.71
N ARG A 45 -5.56 7.34 -9.88
CA ARG A 45 -5.18 8.60 -10.56
C ARG A 45 -6.38 9.53 -10.77
N LYS A 46 -7.50 8.98 -11.26
CA LYS A 46 -8.74 9.74 -11.46
C LYS A 46 -9.27 10.32 -10.15
N LEU A 47 -9.21 9.56 -9.06
CA LEU A 47 -9.65 10.04 -7.74
C LEU A 47 -8.74 11.17 -7.24
N PHE A 48 -7.42 11.01 -7.24
CA PHE A 48 -6.50 12.08 -6.85
C PHE A 48 -6.72 13.37 -7.64
N LYS A 49 -6.84 13.25 -8.97
CA LYS A 49 -7.15 14.40 -9.84
C LYS A 49 -8.49 15.05 -9.47
N LYS A 50 -9.53 14.26 -9.18
CA LYS A 50 -10.84 14.76 -8.76
C LYS A 50 -10.76 15.51 -7.42
N LEU A 51 -9.87 15.09 -6.52
CA LEU A 51 -9.62 15.73 -5.23
C LEU A 51 -8.66 16.93 -5.31
N GLY A 52 -8.20 17.32 -6.51
CA GLY A 52 -7.30 18.46 -6.70
C GLY A 52 -5.85 18.21 -6.28
N ALA A 53 -5.45 16.96 -6.03
CA ALA A 53 -4.08 16.62 -5.69
C ALA A 53 -3.14 16.80 -6.89
N ILE A 54 -1.90 17.20 -6.62
CA ILE A 54 -0.83 17.32 -7.60
C ILE A 54 -0.01 16.02 -7.55
N VAL A 55 -0.18 15.17 -8.56
CA VAL A 55 0.42 13.84 -8.58
C VAL A 55 1.75 13.85 -9.34
N THR A 56 2.80 13.37 -8.69
CA THR A 56 4.09 13.04 -9.30
C THR A 56 4.27 11.53 -9.26
N GLU A 57 4.27 10.88 -10.42
CA GLU A 57 4.53 9.44 -10.50
C GLU A 57 6.02 9.16 -10.41
N ILE A 58 6.40 8.15 -9.62
CA ILE A 58 7.79 7.71 -9.47
C ILE A 58 7.81 6.19 -9.38
N ASP A 59 8.52 5.54 -10.29
CA ASP A 59 8.78 4.10 -10.25
C ASP A 59 10.08 3.83 -9.50
N ILE A 60 9.97 3.29 -8.30
CA ILE A 60 11.12 3.02 -7.43
C ILE A 60 12.00 1.88 -7.96
N SER A 61 11.56 1.10 -8.95
CA SER A 61 12.33 -0.01 -9.51
C SER A 61 13.33 0.40 -10.58
N THR A 62 13.16 1.58 -11.18
CA THR A 62 13.97 2.04 -12.32
C THR A 62 14.62 3.39 -12.09
N GLU A 63 14.03 4.23 -11.24
CA GLU A 63 14.51 5.59 -10.97
C GLU A 63 15.73 5.59 -10.05
N ALA A 64 16.60 6.58 -10.24
CA ALA A 64 17.75 6.76 -9.36
C ALA A 64 17.30 7.14 -7.94
N TYR A 65 17.98 6.63 -6.92
CA TYR A 65 17.67 6.92 -5.51
C TYR A 65 17.56 8.42 -5.21
N SER A 66 18.43 9.26 -5.80
CA SER A 66 18.37 10.72 -5.63
C SER A 66 17.08 11.34 -6.18
N THR A 67 16.52 10.77 -7.25
CA THR A 67 15.23 11.20 -7.82
C THR A 67 14.09 10.77 -6.91
N ILE A 68 14.11 9.51 -6.46
CA ILE A 68 13.12 8.97 -5.51
C ILE A 68 13.12 9.82 -4.23
N GLN A 69 14.30 10.10 -3.67
CA GLN A 69 14.47 10.95 -2.50
C GLN A 69 13.87 12.33 -2.70
N SER A 70 14.19 13.01 -3.80
CA SER A 70 13.65 14.35 -4.09
C SER A 70 12.12 14.34 -4.16
N VAL A 71 11.52 13.36 -4.86
CA VAL A 71 10.05 13.24 -4.97
C VAL A 71 9.41 12.97 -3.62
N PHE A 72 10.01 12.10 -2.81
CA PHE A 72 9.51 11.80 -1.47
C PHE A 72 9.60 13.03 -0.56
N GLU A 73 10.70 13.77 -0.58
CA GLU A 73 10.92 14.98 0.23
C GLU A 73 9.96 16.11 -0.15
N GLU A 74 9.62 16.28 -1.43
CA GLU A 74 8.69 17.30 -1.91
C GLU A 74 7.20 16.97 -1.69
N ALA A 75 6.86 15.69 -1.55
CA ALA A 75 5.47 15.25 -1.40
C ALA A 75 4.93 15.46 0.02
N ASP A 76 3.64 15.77 0.13
CA ASP A 76 2.89 15.75 1.39
C ASP A 76 2.39 14.33 1.73
N VAL A 77 2.10 13.55 0.67
CA VAL A 77 1.50 12.22 0.73
C VAL A 77 2.29 11.25 -0.13
N ILE A 78 2.57 10.06 0.39
CA ILE A 78 3.24 8.98 -0.34
C ILE A 78 2.23 7.86 -0.57
N TYR A 79 1.87 7.62 -1.83
CA TYR A 79 0.86 6.64 -2.23
C TYR A 79 1.49 5.43 -2.92
N PHE A 80 1.25 4.23 -2.39
CA PHE A 80 1.61 2.96 -3.02
C PHE A 80 0.36 2.29 -3.59
N THR A 81 0.38 1.97 -4.88
CA THR A 81 -0.73 1.25 -5.54
C THR A 81 -0.83 -0.21 -5.07
N GLY A 82 -1.95 -0.84 -5.42
CA GLY A 82 -2.03 -2.30 -5.46
C GLY A 82 -1.13 -2.92 -6.54
N GLY A 83 -1.07 -4.25 -6.54
CA GLY A 83 -0.28 -5.07 -7.45
C GLY A 83 0.34 -6.24 -6.70
N ASN A 84 1.56 -6.66 -7.04
CA ASN A 84 2.24 -7.76 -6.37
C ASN A 84 3.06 -7.28 -5.15
N SER A 85 2.71 -7.77 -3.95
CA SER A 85 3.35 -7.37 -2.69
C SER A 85 4.82 -7.78 -2.58
N PHE A 86 5.17 -8.97 -3.08
CA PHE A 86 6.57 -9.45 -3.06
C PHE A 86 7.45 -8.62 -3.97
N PHE A 87 6.99 -8.32 -5.18
CA PHE A 87 7.71 -7.43 -6.09
C PHE A 87 7.89 -6.03 -5.46
N LEU A 88 6.84 -5.46 -4.87
CA LEU A 88 6.93 -4.16 -4.21
C LEU A 88 7.98 -4.17 -3.08
N MET A 89 7.93 -5.16 -2.19
CA MET A 89 8.84 -5.26 -1.05
C MET A 89 10.30 -5.48 -1.51
N ASP A 90 10.49 -6.30 -2.55
CA ASP A 90 11.80 -6.54 -3.16
C ASP A 90 12.41 -5.26 -3.72
N GLN A 91 11.63 -4.45 -4.45
CA GLN A 91 12.12 -3.19 -5.02
C GLN A 91 12.38 -2.13 -3.96
N LEU A 92 11.53 -2.05 -2.94
CA LEU A 92 11.73 -1.15 -1.79
C LEU A 92 13.08 -1.42 -1.09
N ARG A 93 13.39 -2.70 -0.81
CA ARG A 93 14.64 -3.09 -0.14
C ARG A 93 15.85 -2.96 -1.04
N LYS A 94 15.77 -3.42 -2.30
CA LYS A 94 16.84 -3.30 -3.30
C LYS A 94 17.33 -1.86 -3.47
N THR A 95 16.40 -0.91 -3.42
CA THR A 95 16.70 0.52 -3.63
C THR A 95 16.96 1.28 -2.34
N GLY A 96 16.73 0.69 -1.16
CA GLY A 96 16.77 1.39 0.14
C GLY A 96 15.64 2.39 0.34
N THR A 97 14.59 2.32 -0.47
CA THR A 97 13.43 3.23 -0.41
C THR A 97 12.55 2.95 0.81
N ASP A 98 12.63 1.75 1.39
CA ASP A 98 12.00 1.42 2.68
C ASP A 98 12.53 2.29 3.84
N GLY A 99 13.84 2.49 3.93
CA GLY A 99 14.47 3.38 4.91
C GLY A 99 14.07 4.84 4.71
N LEU A 100 14.02 5.30 3.45
CA LEU A 100 13.54 6.62 3.08
C LEU A 100 12.08 6.82 3.49
N LEU A 101 11.19 5.85 3.20
CA LEU A 101 9.79 5.90 3.61
C LEU A 101 9.65 6.03 5.13
N LYS A 102 10.40 5.23 5.91
CA LYS A 102 10.39 5.32 7.38
C LYS A 102 10.80 6.71 7.88
N LYS A 103 11.84 7.31 7.28
CA LYS A 103 12.27 8.68 7.59
C LYS A 103 11.16 9.70 7.31
N GLU A 104 10.52 9.62 6.15
CA GLU A 104 9.48 10.56 5.75
C GLU A 104 8.20 10.42 6.60
N LEU A 105 7.84 9.20 7.00
CA LEU A 105 6.76 8.94 7.96
C LEU A 105 7.07 9.50 9.36
N ALA A 106 8.32 9.41 9.81
CA ALA A 106 8.76 10.02 11.07
C ALA A 106 8.67 11.56 11.03
N ASN A 107 8.81 12.16 9.84
CA ASN A 107 8.59 13.59 9.60
C ASN A 107 7.10 13.99 9.52
N GLY A 108 6.17 13.06 9.75
CA GLY A 108 4.74 13.32 9.84
C GLY A 108 3.99 13.29 8.50
N LYS A 109 4.61 12.82 7.42
CA LYS A 109 3.93 12.60 6.14
C LYS A 109 2.90 11.48 6.23
N LEU A 110 1.87 11.59 5.41
CA LEU A 110 0.87 10.54 5.26
C LEU A 110 1.34 9.50 4.24
N MET A 111 1.33 8.23 4.61
CA MET A 111 1.38 7.14 3.63
C MET A 111 -0.02 6.61 3.36
N ILE A 112 -0.31 6.38 2.09
CA ILE A 112 -1.52 5.70 1.63
C ILE A 112 -1.09 4.39 0.97
N GLY A 113 -1.57 3.26 1.51
CA GLY A 113 -1.34 1.94 0.96
C GLY A 113 -2.62 1.35 0.37
N GLU A 114 -2.62 1.04 -0.93
CA GLU A 114 -3.71 0.29 -1.58
C GLU A 114 -3.27 -1.17 -1.77
N SER A 115 -4.05 -2.13 -1.28
CA SER A 115 -3.83 -3.56 -1.44
C SER A 115 -2.39 -3.96 -1.10
N ALA A 116 -1.53 -4.29 -2.06
CA ALA A 116 -0.09 -4.52 -1.85
C ALA A 116 0.59 -3.43 -1.02
N GLY A 117 0.28 -2.15 -1.27
CA GLY A 117 0.79 -1.02 -0.50
C GLY A 117 0.36 -1.03 0.99
N ALA A 118 -0.75 -1.68 1.33
CA ALA A 118 -1.17 -1.90 2.71
C ALA A 118 -0.54 -3.16 3.32
N ILE A 119 -0.37 -4.21 2.52
CA ILE A 119 0.21 -5.49 2.93
C ILE A 119 1.67 -5.31 3.39
N ILE A 120 2.47 -4.54 2.67
CA ILE A 120 3.88 -4.27 3.01
C ILE A 120 4.07 -3.58 4.36
N CYS A 121 3.03 -2.95 4.93
CA CYS A 121 3.12 -2.30 6.23
C CYS A 121 3.23 -3.31 7.38
N ALA A 122 2.77 -4.55 7.19
CA ALA A 122 2.79 -5.59 8.21
C ALA A 122 4.24 -6.04 8.58
N PRO A 123 4.42 -6.78 9.68
CA PRO A 123 5.74 -7.31 10.05
C PRO A 123 6.28 -8.33 9.02
N SER A 124 5.40 -9.05 8.33
CA SER A 124 5.75 -9.96 7.23
C SER A 124 4.64 -10.01 6.17
N ILE A 125 5.05 -10.26 4.93
CA ILE A 125 4.13 -10.44 3.78
C ILE A 125 3.86 -11.91 3.44
N GLN A 126 4.45 -12.88 4.14
CA GLN A 126 4.35 -14.31 3.81
C GLN A 126 2.90 -14.80 3.66
N TYR A 127 1.98 -14.30 4.49
CA TYR A 127 0.57 -14.70 4.50
C TYR A 127 -0.17 -14.44 3.17
N ILE A 128 0.36 -13.56 2.32
CA ILE A 128 -0.30 -13.15 1.08
C ILE A 128 0.14 -13.94 -0.15
N GLU A 129 1.11 -14.86 -0.05
CA GLU A 129 1.69 -15.60 -1.19
C GLU A 129 0.64 -16.34 -2.04
N GLN A 130 -0.48 -16.71 -1.43
CA GLN A 130 -1.60 -17.36 -2.13
C GLN A 130 -2.44 -16.40 -2.98
N MET A 131 -2.36 -15.10 -2.70
CA MET A 131 -3.01 -14.02 -3.45
C MET A 131 -2.03 -13.38 -4.44
N ASP A 132 -0.80 -13.11 -3.99
CA ASP A 132 0.27 -12.53 -4.78
C ASP A 132 1.41 -13.54 -4.91
N GLU A 133 1.55 -14.17 -6.07
CA GLU A 133 2.60 -15.15 -6.31
C GLU A 133 3.99 -14.50 -6.16
N LYS A 134 4.87 -15.14 -5.39
CA LYS A 134 6.25 -14.67 -5.20
C LYS A 134 7.01 -14.79 -6.52
N PRO A 135 7.58 -13.69 -7.06
CA PRO A 135 8.32 -13.74 -8.33
C PRO A 135 9.53 -14.69 -8.26
N GLU A 136 9.83 -15.39 -9.36
CA GLU A 136 11.02 -16.27 -9.45
C GLU A 136 12.34 -15.50 -9.22
N ASP A 137 12.37 -14.21 -9.54
CA ASP A 137 13.51 -13.30 -9.34
C ASP A 137 13.46 -12.50 -8.03
N TYR A 138 12.61 -12.91 -7.08
CA TYR A 138 12.59 -12.35 -5.72
C TYR A 138 13.94 -12.56 -5.05
N SER A 139 14.57 -11.47 -4.61
CA SER A 139 15.98 -11.49 -4.19
C SER A 139 16.21 -11.31 -2.70
N GLN A 140 15.14 -11.14 -1.92
CA GLN A 140 15.27 -10.99 -0.48
C GLN A 140 15.41 -12.37 0.17
N GLU A 141 16.20 -12.43 1.24
CA GLU A 141 16.44 -13.67 2.01
C GLU A 141 15.24 -14.08 2.88
N ASP A 142 14.33 -13.14 3.14
CA ASP A 142 13.14 -13.32 3.95
C ASP A 142 11.93 -12.53 3.42
N ASP A 143 10.75 -12.86 3.95
CA ASP A 143 9.48 -12.23 3.63
C ASP A 143 9.07 -11.16 4.67
N ALA A 144 10.03 -10.55 5.39
CA ALA A 144 9.67 -9.48 6.31
C ALA A 144 9.09 -8.28 5.54
N GLY A 145 8.14 -7.59 6.16
CA GLY A 145 7.57 -6.37 5.61
C GLY A 145 8.39 -5.15 6.03
N ILE A 146 7.75 -3.98 5.96
CA ILE A 146 8.33 -2.72 6.45
C ILE A 146 8.21 -2.63 7.97
N ASP A 147 7.28 -3.37 8.58
CA ASP A 147 7.06 -3.37 10.02
C ASP A 147 6.64 -1.98 10.55
N LEU A 148 5.56 -1.44 9.97
CA LEU A 148 4.93 -0.16 10.36
C LEU A 148 3.70 -0.35 11.26
N ILE A 149 3.12 -1.55 11.28
CA ILE A 149 1.93 -1.91 12.07
C ILE A 149 2.13 -3.29 12.69
N ASP A 150 1.43 -3.58 13.78
CA ASP A 150 1.49 -4.83 14.55
C ASP A 150 0.36 -5.83 14.19
N PHE A 151 -0.30 -5.59 13.06
CA PHE A 151 -1.36 -6.43 12.49
C PHE A 151 -1.15 -6.64 10.98
N TYR A 152 -1.90 -7.57 10.41
CA TYR A 152 -1.75 -8.02 9.03
C TYR A 152 -3.00 -7.69 8.22
N VAL A 153 -2.92 -6.69 7.35
CA VAL A 153 -4.07 -6.29 6.53
C VAL A 153 -4.40 -7.37 5.52
N LEU A 154 -5.58 -7.99 5.60
CA LEU A 154 -6.07 -8.89 4.56
C LEU A 154 -7.04 -8.13 3.64
N PRO A 155 -6.56 -7.58 2.50
CA PRO A 155 -7.41 -6.79 1.62
C PRO A 155 -8.39 -7.68 0.85
N HIS A 156 -9.39 -7.02 0.25
CA HIS A 156 -10.40 -7.65 -0.60
C HIS A 156 -11.18 -8.77 0.10
N TYR A 157 -11.25 -8.74 1.44
CA TYR A 157 -11.84 -9.81 2.24
C TYR A 157 -13.27 -10.12 1.75
N LEU A 158 -13.49 -11.40 1.42
CA LEU A 158 -14.75 -11.92 0.88
C LEU A 158 -15.28 -11.21 -0.38
N THR A 159 -14.43 -10.48 -1.09
CA THR A 159 -14.79 -9.73 -2.30
C THR A 159 -14.31 -10.48 -3.54
N ALA A 160 -15.14 -10.56 -4.58
CA ALA A 160 -14.73 -11.20 -5.84
C ALA A 160 -13.60 -10.40 -6.53
N PRO A 161 -12.63 -11.07 -7.19
CA PRO A 161 -12.46 -12.52 -7.34
C PRO A 161 -11.76 -13.20 -6.15
N PHE A 162 -11.35 -12.44 -5.13
CA PHE A 162 -10.50 -12.88 -4.01
C PHE A 162 -11.21 -13.65 -2.88
N LYS A 163 -12.52 -13.91 -3.00
CA LYS A 163 -13.31 -14.53 -1.92
C LYS A 163 -12.68 -15.83 -1.40
N LYS A 164 -12.38 -16.78 -2.29
CA LYS A 164 -11.82 -18.09 -1.89
C LYS A 164 -10.43 -17.99 -1.27
N VAL A 165 -9.57 -17.16 -1.85
CA VAL A 165 -8.19 -17.01 -1.35
C VAL A 165 -8.17 -16.30 0.01
N THR A 166 -9.00 -15.27 0.20
CA THR A 166 -9.10 -14.56 1.49
C THR A 166 -9.70 -15.45 2.59
N GLU A 167 -10.68 -16.31 2.28
CA GLU A 167 -11.18 -17.34 3.22
C GLU A 167 -10.08 -18.32 3.63
N LYS A 168 -9.26 -18.77 2.66
CA LYS A 168 -8.15 -19.69 2.91
C LYS A 168 -7.06 -19.05 3.77
N ILE A 169 -6.63 -17.84 3.44
CA ILE A 169 -5.62 -17.09 4.21
C ILE A 169 -6.12 -16.86 5.66
N MET A 170 -7.38 -16.46 5.83
CA MET A 170 -7.97 -16.27 7.16
C MET A 170 -7.93 -17.53 8.02
N THR A 171 -8.02 -18.71 7.39
CA THR A 171 -7.99 -20.00 8.09
C THR A 171 -6.56 -20.44 8.39
N GLU A 172 -5.67 -20.42 7.40
CA GLU A 172 -4.30 -20.93 7.51
C GLU A 172 -3.40 -20.04 8.37
N PHE A 173 -3.65 -18.74 8.40
CA PHE A 173 -2.91 -17.76 9.19
C PHE A 173 -3.72 -17.22 10.36
N SER A 174 -4.60 -18.06 10.94
CA SER A 174 -5.48 -17.67 12.05
C SER A 174 -4.74 -17.34 13.36
N ASP A 175 -3.48 -17.74 13.49
CA ASP A 175 -2.61 -17.36 14.60
C ASP A 175 -2.05 -15.92 14.46
N LEU A 176 -2.14 -15.32 13.27
CA LEU A 176 -1.77 -13.91 13.06
C LEU A 176 -2.91 -12.98 13.48
N ASN A 177 -2.54 -11.76 13.89
CA ASN A 177 -3.49 -10.67 14.09
C ASN A 177 -3.97 -10.10 12.74
N LEU A 178 -4.77 -10.89 12.00
CA LEU A 178 -5.31 -10.50 10.71
C LEU A 178 -6.38 -9.40 10.88
N CYS A 179 -6.24 -8.32 10.10
CA CYS A 179 -7.22 -7.25 9.98
C CYS A 179 -7.89 -7.31 8.59
N PRO A 180 -8.97 -8.10 8.43
CA PRO A 180 -9.66 -8.20 7.15
C PRO A 180 -10.43 -6.92 6.83
N ILE A 181 -10.24 -6.41 5.62
CA ILE A 181 -10.99 -5.27 5.07
C ILE A 181 -11.50 -5.58 3.66
N ASN A 182 -12.73 -5.18 3.36
CA ASN A 182 -13.30 -5.28 2.01
C ASN A 182 -13.05 -4.00 1.19
N ASN A 183 -13.51 -3.99 -0.07
CA ASN A 183 -13.30 -2.85 -0.99
C ASN A 183 -13.99 -1.54 -0.58
N ARG A 184 -14.83 -1.54 0.46
CA ARG A 184 -15.53 -0.34 0.99
C ARG A 184 -14.97 0.10 2.34
N GLN A 185 -13.92 -0.55 2.83
CA GLN A 185 -13.28 -0.24 4.10
C GLN A 185 -11.86 0.27 3.89
N GLY A 186 -11.42 1.13 4.80
CA GLY A 186 -10.04 1.55 4.96
C GLY A 186 -9.69 1.60 6.44
N ILE A 187 -8.41 1.63 6.76
CA ILE A 187 -7.88 1.71 8.12
C ILE A 187 -7.14 3.03 8.20
N VAL A 188 -7.53 3.89 9.13
CA VAL A 188 -6.79 5.11 9.49
C VAL A 188 -5.92 4.77 10.69
N ILE A 189 -4.64 5.11 10.60
CA ILE A 189 -3.68 5.02 11.71
C ILE A 189 -3.12 6.40 11.97
N ASP A 190 -3.23 6.88 13.21
CA ASP A 190 -2.61 8.12 13.68
C ASP A 190 -1.94 7.87 15.04
N GLY A 191 -0.61 7.86 15.05
CA GLY A 191 0.15 7.47 16.24
C GLY A 191 -0.01 5.98 16.54
N GLU A 192 -0.48 5.67 17.76
CA GLU A 192 -0.76 4.31 18.23
C GLU A 192 -2.22 3.89 17.98
N ASP A 193 -3.09 4.83 17.60
CA ASP A 193 -4.51 4.55 17.38
C ASP A 193 -4.75 4.06 15.96
N SER A 194 -5.56 3.01 15.82
CA SER A 194 -6.04 2.51 14.53
C SER A 194 -7.56 2.36 14.52
N LYS A 195 -8.18 2.67 13.38
CA LYS A 195 -9.63 2.57 13.19
C LYS A 195 -10.00 2.15 11.78
N VAL A 196 -10.86 1.14 11.67
CA VAL A 196 -11.54 0.80 10.42
C VAL A 196 -12.65 1.82 10.16
N ILE A 197 -12.59 2.48 9.01
CA ILE A 197 -13.64 3.34 8.48
C ILE A 197 -14.27 2.69 7.25
N CYS A 198 -15.55 2.95 7.03
CA CYS A 198 -16.32 2.34 5.96
C CYS A 198 -17.02 3.44 5.15
N LYS A 199 -17.19 3.19 3.85
CA LYS A 199 -18.07 3.98 3.00
C LYS A 199 -19.45 3.36 3.02
N ASP A 200 -20.45 4.14 3.43
CA ASP A 200 -21.88 3.80 3.42
C ASP A 200 -22.32 3.24 2.07
#